data_AF-A0A7S2XYF6-F1
#
_entry.id   AF-A0A7S2XYF6-F1
#
_cell.length_a   1.000
_cell.length_b   1.000
_cell.length_c   1.000
_cell.angle_alpha   90.00
_cell.angle_beta   90.00
_cell.angle_gamma   90.00
#
_symmetry.space_group_name_H-M   'P 1'
#
loop_
_entity.id
_entity.type
_entity.pdbx_description
1 polymer ?
#
loop_
_entity_poly.entity_id
_entity_poly.type
_entity_poly.pdbx_seq_one_letter_code
_entity_poly.pdbx_strand_id
1 'polypeptide(L)'
;GKAECGDSDVMVSLYYHSRSKDSFEFEGSWNDFYKIFMAGKAECGDWFQFTLDWLKYCEEHPTNTLLLKYEDMLQDPKSAIRTLAEFGGFPCSGALLKKVAEQ
;
A
#
# COMPACT_ATOMS: atom_id res chain seq x y z
N GLY A 1 -16.38 -8.88 -5.74
CA GLY A 1 -15.45 -8.81 -6.88
C GLY A 1 -14.97 -7.38 -7.03
N LYS A 2 -13.64 -7.19 -7.16
CA LYS A 2 -12.86 -5.93 -7.10
C LYS A 2 -12.20 -5.56 -5.75
N ALA A 3 -11.82 -6.56 -4.95
CA ALA A 3 -10.76 -6.43 -3.94
C ALA A 3 -9.57 -7.38 -4.21
N GLU A 4 -9.76 -8.39 -5.07
CA GLU A 4 -8.84 -9.54 -5.17
C GLU A 4 -7.48 -9.25 -5.81
N CYS A 5 -7.34 -8.19 -6.63
CA CYS A 5 -6.08 -7.90 -7.32
C CYS A 5 -5.01 -7.36 -6.37
N GLY A 6 -5.35 -6.34 -5.57
CA GLY A 6 -4.38 -5.68 -4.68
C GLY A 6 -3.90 -6.59 -3.54
N ASP A 7 -4.79 -7.39 -2.94
CA ASP A 7 -4.42 -8.24 -1.80
C ASP A 7 -3.41 -9.33 -2.18
N SER A 8 -3.54 -9.88 -3.40
CA SER A 8 -2.63 -10.89 -3.92
C SER A 8 -1.24 -10.29 -4.21
N ASP A 9 -1.21 -9.09 -4.80
CA ASP A 9 0.04 -8.37 -5.10
C ASP A 9 0.79 -7.98 -3.82
N VAL A 10 0.06 -7.56 -2.77
CA VAL A 10 0.62 -7.29 -1.43
C VAL A 10 1.28 -8.53 -0.84
N MET A 11 0.60 -9.67 -0.85
CA MET A 11 1.14 -10.92 -0.31
C MET A 11 2.40 -11.38 -1.05
N VAL A 12 2.40 -11.28 -2.39
CA VAL A 12 3.58 -11.61 -3.22
C VAL A 12 4.75 -10.69 -2.90
N SER A 13 4.50 -9.38 -2.83
CA SER A 13 5.52 -8.38 -2.49
C SER A 13 6.12 -8.64 -1.11
N LEU A 14 5.26 -8.93 -0.11
CA LEU A 14 5.70 -9.17 1.26
C LEU A 14 6.52 -10.45 1.40
N TYR A 15 6.23 -11.50 0.63
CA TYR A 15 7.06 -12.71 0.58
C TYR A 15 8.49 -12.41 0.14
N TYR A 16 8.67 -11.69 -0.97
CA TYR A 16 10.00 -11.33 -1.45
C TYR A 16 10.69 -10.36 -0.49
N HIS A 17 9.94 -9.44 0.10
CA HIS A 17 10.44 -8.53 1.11
C HIS A 17 11.01 -9.28 2.33
N SER A 18 10.25 -10.23 2.88
CA SER A 18 10.68 -11.08 4.01
C SER A 18 11.94 -11.89 3.70
N ARG A 19 12.13 -12.31 2.45
CA ARG A 19 13.35 -13.02 2.01
C ARG A 19 14.55 -12.10 1.78
N SER A 20 14.30 -10.83 1.49
CA SER A 20 15.36 -9.84 1.19
C SER A 20 15.93 -9.17 2.43
N LYS A 21 15.19 -9.18 3.55
CA LYS A 21 15.60 -8.60 4.82
C LYS A 21 16.22 -9.67 5.72
N ASP A 22 17.52 -9.55 5.95
CA ASP A 22 18.25 -10.46 6.84
C ASP A 22 17.63 -10.54 8.24
N SER A 23 17.04 -9.44 8.74
CA SER A 23 16.39 -9.38 10.06
C SER A 23 15.18 -10.29 10.23
N PHE A 24 14.59 -10.78 9.13
CA PHE A 24 13.46 -11.71 9.20
C PHE A 24 13.87 -13.17 9.17
N GLU A 25 15.12 -13.47 8.79
CA GLU A 25 15.67 -14.83 8.74
C GLU A 25 14.72 -15.82 8.03
N PHE A 26 13.92 -15.34 7.06
CA PHE A 26 12.87 -16.12 6.45
C PHE A 26 13.41 -16.89 5.23
N GLU A 27 13.62 -18.19 5.42
CA GLU A 27 14.11 -19.11 4.37
C GLU A 27 13.00 -20.04 3.81
N GLY A 28 11.74 -19.80 4.20
CA GLY A 28 10.61 -20.67 3.85
C GLY A 28 10.17 -20.61 2.39
N SER A 29 9.37 -21.59 1.98
CA SER A 29 8.75 -21.60 0.66
C SER A 29 7.60 -20.60 0.57
N TRP A 30 7.11 -20.36 -0.66
CA TRP A 30 5.89 -19.58 -0.87
C TRP A 30 4.69 -20.13 -0.08
N ASN A 31 4.53 -21.44 -0.01
CA ASN A 31 3.42 -22.06 0.73
C ASN A 31 3.54 -21.86 2.24
N ASP A 32 4.76 -21.78 2.77
CA ASP A 32 4.99 -21.49 4.18
C ASP A 32 4.62 -20.04 4.49
N PHE A 33 5.04 -19.11 3.61
CA PHE A 33 4.67 -17.71 3.72
C PHE A 33 3.16 -17.50 3.60
N TYR A 34 2.49 -18.15 2.65
CA TYR A 34 1.04 -18.09 2.49
C TYR A 34 0.32 -18.45 3.80
N LYS A 35 0.74 -19.53 4.48
CA LYS A 35 0.16 -19.91 5.78
C LYS A 35 0.42 -18.86 6.86
N ILE A 36 1.61 -18.26 6.87
CA ILE A 36 1.96 -17.18 7.81
C ILE A 36 1.07 -15.95 7.57
N PHE A 37 0.93 -15.53 6.32
CA PHE A 37 0.10 -14.40 5.90
C PHE A 37 -1.36 -14.62 6.26
N MET A 38 -1.94 -15.77 5.88
CA MET A 38 -3.33 -16.10 6.19
C MET A 38 -3.61 -16.30 7.69
N ALA A 39 -2.59 -16.60 8.48
CA ALA A 39 -2.69 -16.66 9.94
C ALA A 39 -2.56 -15.29 10.62
N GLY A 40 -2.39 -14.20 9.87
CA GLY A 40 -2.18 -12.85 10.40
C GLY A 40 -0.84 -12.68 11.12
N LYS A 41 0.17 -13.49 10.76
CA LYS A 41 1.49 -13.55 11.42
C LYS A 41 2.63 -13.00 10.57
N ALA A 42 2.31 -12.37 9.44
CA ALA A 42 3.31 -11.69 8.62
C ALA A 42 3.79 -10.39 9.31
N GLU A 43 4.80 -9.74 8.73
CA GLU A 43 5.20 -8.39 9.17
C GLU A 43 3.98 -7.46 9.17
N CYS A 44 3.82 -6.65 10.21
CA CYS A 44 2.66 -5.79 10.45
C CYS A 44 1.32 -6.50 10.75
N GLY A 45 1.29 -7.83 10.88
CA GLY A 45 0.14 -8.58 11.38
C GLY A 45 -0.86 -9.01 10.30
N ASP A 46 -2.15 -8.97 10.63
CA ASP A 46 -3.24 -9.35 9.73
C ASP A 46 -3.59 -8.20 8.77
N TRP A 47 -3.20 -8.39 7.51
CA TRP A 47 -3.48 -7.43 6.44
C TRP A 47 -4.98 -7.15 6.28
N PHE A 48 -5.83 -8.18 6.27
CA PHE A 48 -7.25 -8.00 6.01
C PHE A 48 -7.93 -7.23 7.14
N GLN A 49 -7.61 -7.57 8.39
CA GLN A 49 -8.11 -6.84 9.54
C GLN A 49 -7.64 -5.39 9.52
N PHE A 50 -6.34 -5.15 9.29
CA PHE A 50 -5.78 -3.81 9.18
C PHE A 50 -6.48 -2.98 8.09
N THR A 51 -6.65 -3.53 6.88
CA THR A 51 -7.27 -2.82 5.76
C THR A 51 -8.72 -2.46 6.09
N LEU A 52 -9.51 -3.37 6.67
CA LEU A 52 -10.88 -3.07 7.07
C LEU A 52 -10.97 -1.97 8.13
N ASP A 53 -10.12 -2.05 9.16
CA ASP A 53 -10.09 -1.06 10.24
C ASP A 53 -9.64 0.31 9.72
N TRP A 54 -8.64 0.35 8.84
CA TRP A 54 -8.18 1.58 8.22
C TRP A 54 -9.23 2.21 7.30
N LEU A 55 -9.91 1.41 6.47
CA LEU A 55 -10.98 1.90 5.61
C LEU A 55 -12.11 2.52 6.43
N LYS A 56 -12.51 1.86 7.53
CA LYS A 56 -13.50 2.40 8.46
C LYS A 56 -13.02 3.72 9.08
N TYR A 57 -11.77 3.78 9.52
CA TYR A 57 -11.19 5.01 10.06
C TYR A 57 -11.19 6.16 9.04
N CYS A 58 -10.90 5.87 7.77
CA CYS A 58 -10.98 6.86 6.69
C CYS A 58 -12.40 7.39 6.49
N GLU A 59 -13.42 6.53 6.58
CA GLU A 59 -14.83 6.93 6.49
C GLU A 59 -15.25 7.82 7.67
N GLU A 60 -14.74 7.54 8.88
CA GLU A 60 -15.02 8.32 10.09
C GLU A 60 -14.24 9.65 10.14
N HIS A 61 -13.10 9.75 9.46
CA HIS A 61 -12.20 10.91 9.48
C HIS A 61 -11.80 11.42 8.08
N PRO A 62 -12.75 11.80 7.22
CA PRO A 62 -12.48 12.11 5.80
C PRO A 62 -11.67 13.41 5.59
N THR A 63 -11.57 14.28 6.59
CA THR A 63 -10.76 15.51 6.51
C THR A 63 -9.31 15.31 6.93
N ASN A 64 -9.04 14.25 7.69
CA ASN A 64 -7.73 13.99 8.30
C ASN A 64 -7.03 12.79 7.66
N THR A 65 -7.69 12.11 6.73
CA THR A 65 -7.19 10.93 6.06
C THR A 65 -7.33 11.08 4.55
N LEU A 66 -6.41 10.45 3.82
CA LEU A 66 -6.45 10.35 2.38
C LEU A 66 -6.30 8.87 2.01
N LEU A 67 -7.33 8.34 1.35
CA LEU A 67 -7.29 6.98 0.81
C LEU A 67 -6.80 7.00 -0.63
N LEU A 68 -5.65 6.38 -0.88
CA LEU A 68 -5.09 6.18 -2.22
C LEU A 68 -4.85 4.69 -2.44
N LYS A 69 -5.12 4.22 -3.66
CA LYS A 69 -4.82 2.85 -4.09
C LYS A 69 -3.60 2.84 -5.00
N TYR A 70 -2.78 1.82 -4.85
CA TYR A 70 -1.54 1.70 -5.62
C TYR A 70 -1.79 1.67 -7.13
N GLU A 71 -2.80 0.94 -7.57
CA GLU A 71 -3.17 0.79 -8.97
C GLU A 71 -3.64 2.12 -9.59
N ASP A 72 -4.38 2.93 -8.84
CA ASP A 72 -4.81 4.26 -9.26
C ASP A 72 -3.60 5.20 -9.43
N MET A 73 -2.60 5.08 -8.54
CA MET A 73 -1.35 5.84 -8.65
C MET A 73 -0.51 5.40 -9.85
N LEU A 74 -0.49 4.11 -10.18
CA LEU A 74 0.19 3.63 -11.38
C LEU A 74 -0.51 4.08 -12.67
N GLN A 75 -1.84 4.13 -12.66
CA GLN A 75 -2.63 4.51 -13.83
C GLN A 75 -2.52 6.01 -14.15
N ASP A 76 -2.57 6.89 -13.15
CA ASP A 76 -2.36 8.33 -13.31
C ASP A 76 -1.52 8.92 -12.15
N PRO A 77 -0.19 8.79 -12.22
CA PRO A 77 0.71 9.30 -11.18
C PRO A 77 0.55 10.80 -10.96
N LYS A 78 0.28 11.57 -12.03
CA LYS A 78 0.18 13.04 -11.93
C LYS A 78 -1.05 13.46 -11.14
N SER A 79 -2.19 12.81 -11.35
CA SER A 79 -3.39 13.06 -10.55
C SER A 79 -3.17 12.67 -9.09
N ALA A 80 -2.58 11.49 -8.82
CA ALA A 80 -2.29 11.05 -7.46
C ALA A 80 -1.36 12.01 -6.70
N ILE A 81 -0.29 12.50 -7.34
CA ILE A 81 0.62 13.49 -6.73
C ILE A 81 -0.11 14.81 -6.47
N ARG A 82 -1.01 15.25 -7.36
CA ARG A 82 -1.81 16.46 -7.14
C ARG A 82 -2.72 16.29 -5.93
N THR A 83 -3.45 15.18 -5.85
CA THR A 83 -4.33 14.87 -4.70
C THR A 83 -3.54 14.83 -3.39
N LEU A 84 -2.36 14.21 -3.38
CA LEU A 84 -1.50 14.17 -2.21
C LEU A 84 -1.00 15.57 -1.80
N ALA A 85 -0.60 16.40 -2.77
CA ALA A 85 -0.15 17.76 -2.51
C ALA A 85 -1.27 18.64 -1.94
N GLU A 86 -2.47 18.57 -2.51
CA GLU A 86 -3.65 19.29 -2.04
C GLU A 86 -4.02 18.87 -0.61
N PHE A 87 -4.03 17.56 -0.33
CA PHE A 87 -4.28 17.04 1.01
C PHE A 87 -3.24 17.50 2.04
N GLY A 88 -1.95 17.51 1.66
CA GLY A 88 -0.86 17.98 2.52
C GLY A 88 -0.73 19.50 2.63
N GLY A 89 -1.57 20.28 1.93
CA GLY A 89 -1.48 21.75 1.91
C GLY A 89 -0.26 22.29 1.15
N PHE A 90 0.34 21.50 0.26
CA PHE A 90 1.50 21.91 -0.54
C PHE A 90 1.06 22.57 -1.86
N PRO A 91 1.71 23.66 -2.28
CA PRO A 91 1.44 24.27 -3.57
C PRO A 91 1.89 23.34 -4.71
N CYS A 92 0.94 22.83 -5.47
CA CYS A 92 1.22 21.93 -6.60
C CYS A 92 1.53 22.74 -7.87
N SER A 93 2.80 23.14 -8.06
CA SER A 93 3.22 23.76 -9.32
C SER A 93 3.41 22.71 -10.41
N GLY A 94 3.11 23.06 -11.67
CA GLY A 94 3.28 22.14 -12.81
C GLY A 94 4.72 21.62 -12.99
N ALA A 95 5.72 22.39 -12.55
CA ALA A 95 7.13 21.98 -12.57
C ALA A 95 7.46 20.89 -11.53
N LEU A 96 6.86 20.96 -10.33
CA LEU A 96 7.02 19.93 -9.30
C LEU A 96 6.39 18.60 -9.74
N LEU A 97 5.17 18.66 -10.31
CA LEU A 97 4.48 17.47 -10.85
C LEU A 97 5.32 16.76 -11.91
N LYS A 98 5.95 17.52 -12.81
CA LYS A 98 6.80 16.96 -13.86
C LYS A 98 8.03 16.27 -13.28
N LYS A 99 8.70 16.91 -12.31
CA LYS A 99 9.92 16.36 -11.67
C LYS A 99 9.66 15.08 -10.87
N VAL A 100 8.49 14.96 -10.22
CA VAL A 100 8.15 13.78 -9.41
C VAL A 100 7.65 12.63 -10.29
N ALA A 101 6.92 12.90 -11.37
CA ALA A 101 6.41 11.87 -12.28
C ALA A 101 7.49 11.27 -13.22
N GLU A 102 8.68 11.85 -13.29
CA GLU A 102 9.79 11.43 -14.17
C GLU A 102 10.94 10.74 -13.42
N GLN A 103 10.80 10.46 -12.12
CA GLN A 103 11.75 9.66 -11.32
C GLN A 103 11.41 8.17 -11.38
#